data_AF-A0A2A4B743-F1
#
_entry.id   AF-A0A2A4B743-F1
#
_cell.length_a   1.000
_cell.length_b   1.000
_cell.length_c   1.000
_cell.angle_alpha   90.00
_cell.angle_beta   90.00
_cell.angle_gamma   90.00
#
_symmetry.space_group_name_H-M   'P 1'
#
loop_
_entity.id
_entity.type
_entity.pdbx_description
1 polymer ?
#
loop_
_entity_poly.entity_id
_entity_poly.type
_entity_poly.pdbx_seq_one_letter_code
_entity_poly.pdbx_strand_id
1 'polypeptide(L)' 'MRPLLAALPLLALAACGAGDNDPGPGGVTTSEARELNEAAEMLDVNAVSAEALNDSGAAE' A
#
# COMPACT_ATOMS: atom_id res chain seq x y z
N MET A 1 30.52 -9.99 -23.95
CA MET A 1 29.87 -8.67 -24.15
C MET A 1 28.56 -8.76 -24.96
N ARG A 2 28.47 -9.56 -26.04
CA ARG A 2 27.23 -9.77 -26.82
C ARG A 2 25.99 -10.27 -26.02
N PRO A 3 26.09 -11.15 -25.00
CA PRO A 3 24.90 -11.58 -24.26
C PRO A 3 24.33 -10.50 -23.33
N LEU A 4 25.14 -9.50 -22.95
CA LEU A 4 24.69 -8.37 -22.11
C LEU A 4 23.73 -7.45 -22.88
N LEU A 5 23.95 -7.27 -24.19
CA LEU A 5 23.07 -6.46 -25.04
C LEU A 5 21.68 -7.10 -25.24
N ALA A 6 21.57 -8.42 -25.14
CA ALA A 6 20.30 -9.13 -25.31
C ALA A 6 19.34 -8.94 -24.12
N ALA A 7 19.86 -8.59 -22.94
CA ALA A 7 19.05 -8.35 -21.73
C ALA A 7 18.49 -6.92 -21.65
N LEU A 8 19.02 -5.99 -22.43
CA LEU A 8 18.63 -4.57 -22.44
C LEU A 8 17.12 -4.32 -22.64
N PRO A 9 16.40 -4.99 -23.56
CA PRO A 9 14.96 -4.77 -23.72
C PRO A 9 14.14 -5.24 -22.51
N LEU A 10 14.59 -6.25 -21.77
CA LEU A 10 13.90 -6.74 -20.57
C LEU A 10 14.00 -5.74 -19.42
N LEU A 11 15.13 -5.03 -19.27
CA LEU A 11 15.28 -3.96 -18.29
C LEU A 11 14.45 -2.72 -18.64
N ALA A 12 14.26 -2.43 -19.93
CA ALA A 12 13.45 -1.28 -20.36
C ALA A 12 11.96 -1.46 -20.01
N LEU A 13 11.45 -2.70 -19.96
CA LEU A 13 10.07 -2.98 -19.54
C LEU A 13 9.84 -2.72 -18.03
N ALA A 14 10.87 -2.82 -17.19
CA ALA A 14 10.75 -2.56 -15.76
C ALA A 14 10.50 -1.08 -15.42
N ALA A 15 10.69 -0.17 -16.39
CA ALA A 15 10.45 1.26 -16.23
C ALA A 15 9.00 1.69 -16.49
N CYS A 16 8.10 0.77 -16.87
CA CYS A 16 6.69 1.07 -17.16
C CYS A 16 5.75 0.89 -15.94
N GLY A 17 6.30 0.82 -14.73
CA GLY A 17 5.54 0.78 -13.48
C GLY A 17 5.46 2.13 -12.79
N ALA A 18 4.40 2.37 -12.02
CA ALA A 18 4.31 3.54 -11.17
C ALA A 18 5.43 3.52 -10.12
N GLY A 19 6.24 4.56 -10.10
CA GLY A 19 7.25 4.79 -9.07
C GLY A 19 6.61 5.19 -7.74
N ASP A 20 7.39 5.11 -6.67
CA ASP A 20 6.93 5.40 -5.31
C ASP A 20 6.36 6.82 -5.16
N ASN A 21 6.86 7.78 -5.93
CA ASN A 21 6.45 9.19 -5.91
C ASN A 21 5.43 9.55 -7.00
N ASP A 22 5.03 8.60 -7.83
CA ASP A 22 4.04 8.87 -8.87
C ASP A 22 2.68 9.11 -8.22
N PRO A 23 1.89 10.09 -8.73
CA PRO A 23 0.56 10.37 -8.21
C PRO A 23 -0.36 9.17 -8.43
N GLY A 24 -0.84 8.62 -7.33
CA GLY A 24 -1.81 7.53 -7.29
C GLY A 24 -3.26 8.02 -7.21
N PRO A 25 -4.22 7.08 -7.25
CA PRO A 25 -5.63 7.40 -7.09
C PRO A 25 -5.89 8.04 -5.71
N GLY A 26 -6.73 9.07 -5.67
CA GLY A 26 -7.01 9.82 -4.44
C GLY A 26 -6.04 10.97 -4.16
N GLY A 27 -5.08 11.24 -5.05
CA GLY A 27 -4.15 12.36 -4.94
C GLY A 27 -2.98 12.12 -3.98
N VAL A 28 -2.79 10.88 -3.55
CA VAL A 28 -1.66 10.41 -2.74
C VAL A 28 -0.65 9.67 -3.61
N THR A 29 0.61 9.61 -3.23
CA THR A 29 1.63 8.80 -3.90
C THR A 29 1.41 7.31 -3.67
N THR A 30 2.03 6.47 -4.50
CA THR A 30 2.01 5.01 -4.32
C THR A 30 2.59 4.59 -2.96
N SER A 31 3.63 5.29 -2.49
CA SER A 31 4.22 5.05 -1.17
C SER A 31 3.30 5.47 -0.02
N GLU A 32 2.70 6.65 -0.09
CA GLU A 32 1.72 7.14 0.90
C GLU A 32 0.56 6.15 1.03
N ALA A 33 -0.02 5.69 -0.09
CA ALA A 33 -1.12 4.73 -0.06
C ALA A 33 -0.75 3.41 0.67
N ARG A 34 0.49 2.93 0.52
CA ARG A 34 0.97 1.74 1.22
C ARG A 34 1.06 1.99 2.73
N GLU A 35 1.65 3.12 3.14
CA GLU A 35 1.77 3.47 4.56
C GLU A 35 0.39 3.61 5.22
N LEU A 36 -0.57 4.24 4.53
CA LEU A 36 -1.95 4.34 5.03
C LEU A 36 -2.62 2.96 5.18
N ASN A 37 -2.36 2.02 4.27
CA ASN A 37 -2.92 0.67 4.36
C ASN A 37 -2.34 -0.11 5.56
N GLU A 38 -1.05 -0.01 5.81
CA GLU A 38 -0.41 -0.65 6.96
C GLU A 38 -0.93 -0.08 8.28
N ALA A 39 -1.14 1.24 8.33
CA ALA A 39 -1.80 1.87 9.48
C ALA A 39 -3.24 1.35 9.68
N ALA A 40 -4.01 1.17 8.61
CA ALA A 40 -5.36 0.63 8.69
C ALA A 40 -5.38 -0.83 9.17
N GLU A 41 -4.43 -1.66 8.73
CA GLU A 41 -4.31 -3.05 9.17
C GLU A 41 -4.08 -3.16 10.69
N MET A 42 -3.23 -2.29 11.27
CA MET A 42 -3.04 -2.24 12.73
C MET A 42 -4.31 -1.86 13.49
N LEU A 43 -5.15 -1.00 12.92
CA LEU A 43 -6.42 -0.61 13.53
C LEU A 43 -7.45 -1.74 13.43
N ASP A 44 -7.51 -2.45 12.32
CA ASP A 44 -8.47 -3.54 12.09
C ASP A 44 -8.32 -4.68 13.10
N VAL A 45 -7.07 -5.05 13.44
CA VAL A 45 -6.77 -6.04 14.50
C VAL A 45 -7.39 -5.64 15.84
N ASN A 46 -7.47 -4.34 16.14
CA ASN A 46 -8.03 -3.82 17.38
C ASN A 46 -9.52 -3.44 17.27
N ALA A 47 -10.07 -3.36 16.05
CA ALA A 47 -11.43 -2.90 15.79
C ALA A 47 -12.49 -3.84 16.38
N VAL A 48 -12.29 -5.16 16.30
CA VAL A 48 -13.18 -6.17 16.91
C VAL A 48 -13.29 -5.97 18.43
N SER A 49 -12.16 -5.64 19.08
CA SER A 49 -12.13 -5.38 20.52
C SER A 49 -12.83 -4.06 20.86
N ALA A 50 -12.62 -3.00 20.07
CA ALA A 50 -13.24 -1.69 20.31
C ALA A 50 -14.77 -1.71 20.10
N GLU A 51 -15.27 -2.37 19.06
CA GLU A 51 -16.71 -2.50 18.79
C GLU A 51 -17.41 -3.32 19.89
N ALA A 52 -16.79 -4.40 20.37
CA ALA A 52 -17.30 -5.20 21.48
C ALA A 52 -17.36 -4.43 22.81
N LEU A 53 -16.41 -3.50 23.03
CA LEU A 53 -16.42 -2.60 24.19
C LEU A 53 -17.50 -1.50 24.06
N ASN A 54 -17.79 -1.05 22.85
CA ASN A 54 -18.82 -0.04 22.56
C ASN A 54 -20.25 -0.58 22.79
N ASP A 55 -20.53 -1.83 22.38
CA ASP A 55 -21.82 -2.49 22.64
C ASP A 55 -22.06 -2.74 24.15
N SER A 56 -20.99 -2.97 24.91
CA SER A 56 -21.04 -3.17 26.36
C SER A 56 -21.26 -1.87 27.16
N GLY A 57 -20.90 -0.72 26.60
CA GLY A 57 -21.04 0.61 27.23
C GLY A 57 -22.30 1.39 26.80
N ALA A 58 -23.04 0.91 25.80
CA ALA A 58 -24.28 1.54 25.32
C ALA A 58 -25.53 1.16 26.14
N ALA A 59 -25.36 0.39 27.23
CA ALA A 59 -26.42 -0.02 28.14
C ALA A 59 -26.43 0.76 29.48
N GLU A 60 -25.89 1.98 29.49
CA GLU A 60 -25.96 2.92 30.63
C GLU A 60 -26.87 4.13 30.34
#